data_AF-A0A2T0YIW4-F1
#
_entry.id   AF-A0A2T0YIW4-F1
#
_cell.length_a   1.000
_cell.length_b   1.000
_cell.length_c   1.000
_cell.angle_alpha   90.00
_cell.angle_beta   90.00
_cell.angle_gamma   90.00
#
_symmetry.space_group_name_H-M   'P 1'
#
loop_
_entity.id
_entity.type
_entity.pdbx_description
1 polymer ?
#
loop_
_entity_poly.entity_id
_entity_poly.type
_entity_poly.pdbx_seq_one_letter_code
_entity_poly.pdbx_strand_id
1 'polypeptide(L)'
;MTHTRIGISMGALICAGALVAGCAGEGEPEPTATVTATETVTATPEPEPTEEADVEESASGDLGLNERGNLPMPQNSPQEFIDSASGERLLELAASEVHQDFTCNRASTIDPDGTFFAIDFSVEMTDSAVQHMENGFLLNPPHFELIDADGQVIGQEPTTHAANNCLRDEDRYPRSTVRAGSSASGPMIFETPVEAGILVYRDMYTGNYYEWEFDLN
;
A
#
# COMPACT_ATOMS: atom_id res chain seq x y z
N MET A 1 26.05 -47.53 -2.06
CA MET A 1 27.00 -46.58 -2.67
C MET A 1 27.03 -46.84 -4.16
N THR A 2 26.25 -46.08 -4.92
CA THR A 2 26.25 -46.14 -6.38
C THR A 2 25.84 -44.76 -6.90
N HIS A 3 26.84 -43.97 -7.27
CA HIS A 3 26.67 -42.72 -8.03
C HIS A 3 26.26 -43.05 -9.47
N THR A 4 25.42 -42.21 -10.09
CA THR A 4 25.23 -42.00 -11.55
C THR A 4 23.86 -41.31 -11.75
N ARG A 5 23.63 -40.24 -12.51
CA ARG A 5 24.43 -39.28 -13.30
C ARG A 5 23.54 -38.04 -13.51
N ILE A 6 24.18 -36.87 -13.52
CA ILE A 6 23.63 -35.56 -13.87
C ILE A 6 23.45 -35.49 -15.40
N GLY A 7 22.27 -35.08 -15.86
CA GLY A 7 21.99 -34.73 -17.25
C GLY A 7 21.51 -33.29 -17.33
N ILE A 8 22.42 -32.38 -17.65
CA ILE A 8 22.14 -30.98 -17.98
C ILE A 8 21.75 -30.94 -19.46
N SER A 9 20.53 -30.49 -19.77
CA SER A 9 20.14 -30.12 -21.13
C SER A 9 19.88 -28.62 -21.17
N MET A 10 20.78 -27.93 -21.86
CA MET A 10 20.84 -26.48 -22.01
C MET A 10 20.13 -26.13 -23.32
N GLY A 11 18.86 -25.72 -23.22
CA GLY A 11 18.06 -25.26 -24.34
C GLY A 11 18.09 -23.74 -24.44
N ALA A 12 18.98 -23.18 -25.26
CA ALA A 12 18.98 -21.77 -25.63
C ALA A 12 17.85 -21.53 -26.65
N LEU A 13 16.83 -20.77 -26.26
CA LEU A 13 15.77 -20.31 -27.15
C LEU A 13 16.01 -18.82 -27.48
N ILE A 14 16.45 -18.58 -28.71
CA ILE A 14 16.62 -17.25 -29.30
C ILE A 14 15.33 -16.91 -30.05
N CYS A 15 14.60 -15.89 -29.60
CA CYS A 15 13.54 -15.25 -30.38
C CYS A 15 13.77 -13.74 -30.38
N ALA A 16 14.48 -13.25 -31.41
CA ALA A 16 14.53 -11.84 -31.73
C ALA A 16 13.38 -11.51 -32.69
N GLY A 17 12.32 -10.89 -32.16
CA GLY A 17 11.22 -10.34 -32.95
C GLY A 17 11.48 -8.88 -33.30
N ALA A 18 11.63 -8.60 -34.58
CA ALA A 18 11.66 -7.26 -35.14
C ALA A 18 10.23 -6.67 -35.22
N LEU A 19 10.05 -5.42 -34.82
CA LEU A 19 8.89 -4.61 -35.21
C LEU A 19 9.37 -3.27 -35.79
N VAL A 20 8.79 -2.96 -36.94
CA VAL A 20 9.03 -1.83 -37.84
C VAL A 20 7.83 -0.89 -37.77
N ALA A 21 8.08 0.40 -38.02
CA ALA A 21 7.15 1.49 -38.32
C ALA A 21 6.28 1.98 -37.14
N GLY A 22 6.11 3.27 -36.88
CA GLY A 22 6.21 4.41 -37.78
C GLY A 22 4.81 5.01 -37.95
N CYS A 23 4.49 6.06 -37.20
CA CYS A 23 3.40 6.99 -37.50
C CYS A 23 3.72 8.34 -36.86
N ALA A 24 4.29 9.22 -37.69
CA ALA A 24 4.17 10.65 -37.50
C ALA A 24 2.74 11.06 -37.89
N GLY A 25 2.10 11.89 -37.08
CA GLY A 25 0.76 12.39 -37.33
C GLY A 25 0.57 13.73 -36.64
N GLU A 26 0.62 14.77 -37.46
CA GLU A 26 0.42 16.20 -37.18
C GLU A 26 -0.91 16.51 -36.48
N GLY A 27 -0.93 17.61 -35.72
CA GLY A 27 -2.17 18.13 -35.13
C GLY A 27 -1.96 19.41 -34.31
N GLU A 28 -1.42 20.46 -34.96
CA GLU A 28 -1.45 21.83 -34.44
C GLU A 28 -2.77 22.50 -34.85
N PRO A 29 -3.51 23.09 -33.90
CA PRO A 29 -4.36 24.21 -34.23
C PRO A 29 -3.98 25.51 -33.49
N GLU A 30 -3.94 26.54 -34.33
CA GLU A 30 -3.69 27.96 -34.17
C GLU A 30 -4.77 28.73 -33.34
N PRO A 31 -4.65 30.06 -33.15
CA PRO A 31 -4.81 30.75 -31.88
C PRO A 31 -6.26 31.14 -31.51
N THR A 32 -6.53 31.25 -30.22
CA THR A 32 -7.77 31.85 -29.69
C THR A 32 -7.72 33.37 -29.80
N ALA A 33 -8.73 33.93 -30.48
CA ALA A 33 -8.92 35.35 -30.74
C ALA A 33 -9.06 36.20 -29.47
N THR A 34 -8.36 37.33 -29.44
CA THR A 34 -8.56 38.42 -28.48
C THR A 34 -9.82 39.20 -28.86
N VAL A 35 -10.81 39.25 -27.96
CA VAL A 35 -12.00 40.10 -28.09
C VAL A 35 -11.78 41.37 -27.28
N THR A 36 -11.82 42.52 -27.96
CA THR A 36 -11.71 43.85 -27.35
C THR A 36 -13.04 44.59 -27.42
N ALA A 37 -13.39 45.19 -26.28
CA ALA A 37 -14.27 46.34 -26.00
C ALA A 37 -15.80 46.15 -26.09
N THR A 38 -16.50 46.55 -25.03
CA THR A 38 -17.18 47.86 -24.94
C THR A 38 -17.70 48.07 -23.52
N GLU A 39 -17.20 49.09 -22.83
CA GLU A 39 -17.76 49.56 -21.55
C GLU A 39 -19.15 50.17 -21.79
N THR A 40 -20.15 49.67 -21.08
CA THR A 40 -21.44 50.34 -20.93
C THR A 40 -21.63 50.60 -19.44
N VAL A 41 -21.48 51.86 -19.04
CA VAL A 41 -21.78 52.32 -17.69
C VAL A 41 -23.30 52.47 -17.58
N THR A 42 -23.93 51.55 -16.85
CA THR A 42 -25.31 51.67 -16.39
C THR A 42 -25.32 51.53 -14.88
N ALA A 43 -25.87 52.54 -14.20
CA ALA A 43 -25.93 52.64 -12.75
C ALA A 43 -27.10 51.83 -12.14
N THR A 44 -26.93 51.48 -10.86
CA THR A 44 -27.98 51.19 -9.84
C THR A 44 -28.51 49.74 -9.86
N PRO A 45 -28.66 49.01 -8.71
CA PRO A 45 -28.94 49.47 -7.34
C PRO A 45 -27.94 49.03 -6.25
N GLU A 46 -28.13 49.63 -5.07
CA GLU A 46 -27.52 49.32 -3.77
C GLU A 46 -27.72 47.84 -3.39
N PRO A 47 -26.66 47.09 -3.02
CA PRO A 47 -26.81 45.73 -2.55
C PRO A 47 -27.38 45.75 -1.12
N GLU A 48 -28.50 45.04 -0.92
CA GLU A 48 -28.91 44.58 0.40
C GLU A 48 -27.76 43.75 1.02
N PRO A 49 -27.58 43.78 2.35
CA PRO A 49 -26.56 42.99 3.01
C PRO A 49 -26.89 41.52 2.79
N THR A 50 -26.22 40.92 1.81
CA THR A 50 -26.16 39.48 1.65
C THR A 50 -25.37 38.99 2.85
N GLU A 51 -26.04 38.31 3.78
CA GLU A 51 -25.36 37.48 4.77
C GLU A 51 -24.34 36.65 4.00
N GLU A 52 -23.07 36.93 4.24
CA GLU A 52 -21.98 36.04 3.87
C GLU A 52 -22.35 34.70 4.53
N ALA A 53 -22.91 33.80 3.73
CA ALA A 53 -22.97 32.42 4.11
C ALA A 53 -21.52 32.03 4.37
N ASP A 54 -21.21 31.90 5.66
CA ASP A 54 -20.04 31.19 6.15
C ASP A 54 -19.94 29.95 5.27
N VAL A 55 -18.99 29.98 4.34
CA VAL A 55 -18.53 28.76 3.71
C VAL A 55 -17.87 28.07 4.89
N GLU A 56 -18.64 27.21 5.57
CA GLU A 56 -18.07 26.24 6.48
C GLU A 56 -17.04 25.50 5.64
N GLU A 57 -15.79 25.93 5.82
CA GLU A 57 -14.60 25.22 5.44
C GLU A 57 -14.78 23.85 6.07
N SER A 58 -15.28 22.91 5.27
CA SER A 58 -15.45 21.52 5.65
C SER A 58 -14.18 21.15 6.37
N ALA A 59 -14.28 20.94 7.68
CA ALA A 59 -13.14 20.66 8.52
C ALA A 59 -12.44 19.44 7.91
N SER A 60 -11.36 19.71 7.17
CA SER A 60 -10.38 18.70 6.83
C SER A 60 -9.72 18.40 8.16
N GLY A 61 -10.37 17.52 8.93
CA GLY A 61 -9.84 17.04 10.19
C GLY A 61 -8.40 16.63 9.99
N ASP A 62 -7.58 16.87 11.01
CA ASP A 62 -6.22 16.34 11.05
C ASP A 62 -6.28 14.85 10.70
N LEU A 63 -5.70 14.50 9.55
CA LEU A 63 -5.65 13.12 9.07
C LEU A 63 -4.74 12.26 9.95
N GLY A 64 -4.05 12.86 10.93
CA GLY A 64 -3.13 12.18 11.82
C GLY A 64 -1.82 11.78 11.13
N LEU A 65 -1.50 12.42 10.00
CA LEU A 65 -0.30 12.12 9.24
C LEU A 65 0.95 12.64 9.98
N ASN A 66 2.03 11.86 9.93
CA ASN A 66 3.33 12.28 10.44
C ASN A 66 4.08 13.19 9.43
N GLU A 67 5.31 13.60 9.77
CA GLU A 67 6.15 14.44 8.89
C GLU A 67 6.51 13.79 7.54
N ARG A 68 6.38 12.45 7.42
CA ARG A 68 6.57 11.69 6.17
C ARG A 68 5.30 11.62 5.31
N GLY A 69 4.15 12.05 5.84
CA GLY A 69 2.85 11.89 5.19
C GLY A 69 2.26 10.49 5.34
N ASN A 70 2.73 9.71 6.32
CA ASN A 70 2.20 8.38 6.65
C ASN A 70 1.25 8.45 7.84
N LEU A 71 0.31 7.51 7.90
CA LEU A 71 -0.52 7.22 9.06
C LEU A 71 0.27 6.34 10.04
N PRO A 72 0.71 6.88 11.19
CA PRO A 72 1.27 6.05 12.23
C PRO A 72 0.20 5.10 12.74
N MET A 73 0.54 3.82 12.84
CA MET A 73 -0.34 2.77 13.32
C MET A 73 0.17 2.30 14.67
N PRO A 74 -0.31 2.88 15.79
CA PRO A 74 0.04 2.37 17.11
C PRO A 74 -0.37 0.90 17.21
N GLN A 75 0.46 0.11 17.90
CA GLN A 75 0.15 -1.28 18.20
C GLN A 75 -1.24 -1.41 18.80
N ASN A 76 -2.02 -2.39 18.32
CA ASN A 76 -3.39 -2.67 18.76
C ASN A 76 -4.39 -1.53 18.50
N SER A 77 -4.11 -0.64 17.54
CA SER A 77 -5.07 0.37 17.09
C SER A 77 -5.57 0.01 15.68
N PRO A 78 -6.78 -0.56 15.55
CA PRO A 78 -7.36 -0.87 14.25
C PRO A 78 -7.66 0.42 13.48
N GLN A 79 -7.40 0.39 12.17
CA GLN A 79 -7.82 1.43 11.24
C GLN A 79 -9.05 0.99 10.48
N GLU A 80 -10.08 1.82 10.51
CA GLU A 80 -11.28 1.64 9.70
C GLU A 80 -11.14 2.35 8.36
N PHE A 81 -11.65 1.69 7.33
CA PHE A 81 -11.76 2.23 5.98
C PHE A 81 -13.23 2.53 5.77
N ILE A 82 -13.54 3.81 5.63
CA ILE A 82 -14.91 4.30 5.55
C ILE A 82 -15.18 4.79 4.13
N ASP A 83 -16.32 4.39 3.55
CA ASP A 83 -16.82 5.01 2.33
C ASP A 83 -17.23 6.45 2.61
N SER A 84 -16.53 7.41 2.00
CA SER A 84 -16.77 8.84 2.23
C SER A 84 -18.18 9.30 1.85
N ALA A 85 -18.87 8.61 0.93
CA ALA A 85 -20.19 9.00 0.47
C ALA A 85 -21.31 8.56 1.43
N SER A 86 -21.24 7.33 1.93
CA SER A 86 -22.25 6.73 2.81
C SER A 86 -21.90 6.79 4.30
N GLY A 87 -20.63 6.97 4.64
CA GLY A 87 -20.11 6.82 6.01
C GLY A 87 -20.03 5.37 6.47
N GLU A 88 -20.23 4.40 5.57
CA GLU A 88 -20.22 2.98 5.92
C GLU A 88 -18.79 2.45 6.03
N ARG A 89 -18.55 1.60 7.03
CA ARG A 89 -17.28 0.86 7.16
C ARG A 89 -17.18 -0.24 6.10
N LEU A 90 -16.11 -0.21 5.34
CA LEU A 90 -15.78 -1.20 4.31
C LEU A 90 -14.86 -2.30 4.85
N LEU A 91 -13.82 -1.92 5.58
CA LEU A 91 -12.95 -2.87 6.25
C LEU A 91 -12.32 -2.27 7.51
N GLU A 92 -11.82 -3.15 8.35
CA GLU A 92 -10.96 -2.84 9.49
C GLU A 92 -9.63 -3.57 9.31
N LEU A 93 -8.52 -2.83 9.36
CA LEU A 93 -7.16 -3.37 9.34
C LEU A 93 -6.53 -3.12 10.71
N ALA A 94 -6.10 -4.17 11.39
CA ALA A 94 -5.34 -4.06 12.62
C ALA A 94 -3.98 -4.73 12.49
N ALA A 95 -3.01 -4.17 13.19
CA ALA A 95 -1.74 -4.79 13.50
C ALA A 95 -1.57 -4.74 15.02
N SER A 96 -1.33 -5.90 15.65
CA SER A 96 -1.28 -5.98 17.10
C SER A 96 0.16 -5.87 17.61
N GLU A 97 0.92 -6.96 17.49
CA GLU A 97 2.20 -7.18 18.16
C GLU A 97 3.32 -7.38 17.15
N VAL A 98 4.45 -6.72 17.39
CA VAL A 98 5.71 -6.97 16.69
C VAL A 98 6.45 -8.07 17.47
N HIS A 99 6.57 -9.26 16.88
CA HIS A 99 7.29 -10.38 17.45
C HIS A 99 8.76 -10.32 17.05
N GLN A 100 9.62 -10.11 18.04
CA GLN A 100 11.06 -10.24 17.91
C GLN A 100 11.48 -11.72 17.96
N ASP A 101 12.72 -12.03 17.54
CA ASP A 101 13.31 -13.37 17.61
C ASP A 101 12.46 -14.51 17.02
N PHE A 102 11.83 -14.22 15.87
CA PHE A 102 10.88 -15.14 15.26
C PHE A 102 11.57 -16.41 14.74
N THR A 103 11.12 -17.57 15.22
CA THR A 103 11.65 -18.86 14.75
C THR A 103 10.74 -19.49 13.70
N CYS A 104 11.29 -19.73 12.52
CA CYS A 104 10.59 -20.41 11.43
C CYS A 104 10.16 -21.83 11.81
N ASN A 105 8.91 -22.19 11.46
CA ASN A 105 8.35 -23.51 11.72
C ASN A 105 8.29 -24.40 10.46
N ARG A 106 8.71 -23.84 9.32
CA ARG A 106 8.93 -24.53 8.06
C ARG A 106 10.42 -24.70 7.85
N ALA A 107 10.83 -25.89 7.43
CA ALA A 107 12.20 -26.12 6.97
C ALA A 107 12.43 -25.29 5.69
N SER A 108 13.07 -24.14 5.82
CA SER A 108 13.58 -23.37 4.69
C SER A 108 14.92 -23.95 4.24
N THR A 109 15.14 -24.03 2.93
CA THR A 109 16.47 -24.31 2.35
C THR A 109 17.24 -23.03 2.03
N ILE A 110 16.68 -21.88 2.41
CA ILE A 110 17.18 -20.55 2.09
C ILE A 110 17.44 -19.84 3.41
N ASP A 111 18.71 -19.50 3.60
CA ASP A 111 19.16 -18.73 4.76
C ASP A 111 18.68 -17.27 4.60
N PRO A 112 18.29 -16.61 5.70
CA PRO A 112 18.01 -15.18 5.67
C PRO A 112 19.30 -14.38 5.47
N ASP A 113 19.20 -13.24 4.77
CA ASP A 113 20.24 -12.23 4.64
C ASP A 113 20.27 -11.25 5.83
N GLY A 114 19.20 -11.22 6.65
CA GLY A 114 19.03 -10.38 7.84
C GLY A 114 18.28 -11.07 8.99
N THR A 115 17.66 -10.27 9.86
CA THR A 115 16.90 -10.74 11.03
C THR A 115 15.42 -10.81 10.70
N PHE A 116 14.75 -11.88 11.13
CA PHE A 116 13.30 -11.98 11.01
C PHE A 116 12.58 -11.34 12.19
N PHE A 117 11.49 -10.65 11.88
CA PHE A 117 10.46 -10.25 12.83
C PHE A 117 9.09 -10.55 12.23
N ALA A 118 8.06 -10.66 13.07
CA ALA A 118 6.69 -10.84 12.60
C ALA A 118 5.79 -9.71 13.08
N ILE A 119 4.76 -9.41 12.29
CA ILE A 119 3.63 -8.59 12.75
C ILE A 119 2.36 -9.39 12.56
N ASP A 120 1.57 -9.52 13.61
CA ASP A 120 0.24 -10.09 13.53
C ASP A 120 -0.73 -9.09 12.91
N PHE A 121 -1.27 -9.45 11.76
CA PHE A 121 -2.30 -8.66 11.08
C PHE A 121 -3.66 -9.32 11.21
N SER A 122 -4.70 -8.48 11.28
CA SER A 122 -6.08 -8.91 11.08
C SER A 122 -6.79 -7.96 10.13
N VAL A 123 -7.56 -8.53 9.21
CA VAL A 123 -8.45 -7.81 8.32
C VAL A 123 -9.85 -8.36 8.48
N GLU A 124 -10.81 -7.47 8.69
CA GLU A 124 -12.24 -7.79 8.62
C GLU A 124 -12.87 -6.93 7.52
N MET A 125 -13.54 -7.56 6.55
CA MET A 125 -14.28 -6.85 5.50
C MET A 125 -15.78 -7.00 5.71
N THR A 126 -16.51 -5.91 5.60
CA THR A 126 -17.98 -5.92 5.64
C THR A 126 -18.54 -6.41 4.30
N ASP A 127 -19.83 -6.77 4.26
CA ASP A 127 -20.49 -7.17 3.01
C ASP A 127 -20.55 -6.02 1.99
N SER A 128 -20.69 -4.78 2.45
CA SER A 128 -20.76 -3.58 1.60
C SER A 128 -19.47 -3.28 0.86
N ALA A 129 -18.33 -3.79 1.34
CA ALA A 129 -17.04 -3.68 0.69
C ALA A 129 -17.06 -4.19 -0.77
N VAL A 130 -17.96 -5.11 -1.13
CA VAL A 130 -18.07 -5.63 -2.51
C VAL A 130 -18.29 -4.53 -3.55
N GLN A 131 -18.91 -3.41 -3.16
CA GLN A 131 -19.21 -2.29 -4.06
C GLN A 131 -17.99 -1.44 -4.40
N HIS A 132 -16.95 -1.48 -3.55
CA HIS A 132 -15.74 -0.66 -3.67
C HIS A 132 -14.47 -1.49 -3.90
N MET A 133 -14.49 -2.74 -3.45
CA MET A 133 -13.38 -3.69 -3.45
C MET A 133 -13.84 -5.03 -4.01
N GLU A 134 -14.33 -5.05 -5.25
CA GLU A 134 -14.93 -6.24 -5.90
C GLU A 134 -14.01 -7.47 -5.84
N ASN A 135 -12.71 -7.25 -5.98
CA ASN A 135 -11.72 -8.32 -5.92
C ASN A 135 -11.34 -8.74 -4.50
N GLY A 136 -11.76 -7.98 -3.48
CA GLY A 136 -11.41 -8.10 -2.07
C GLY A 136 -10.18 -7.28 -1.67
N PHE A 137 -9.66 -7.48 -0.46
CA PHE A 137 -8.46 -6.83 0.08
C PHE A 137 -7.29 -7.81 0.27
N LEU A 138 -6.06 -7.39 -0.02
CA LEU A 138 -4.85 -8.20 0.17
C LEU A 138 -3.71 -7.33 0.71
N LEU A 139 -3.14 -7.74 1.84
CA LEU A 139 -1.84 -7.27 2.30
C LEU A 139 -0.76 -7.85 1.37
N ASN A 140 -0.43 -7.09 0.33
CA ASN A 140 0.46 -7.55 -0.74
C ASN A 140 1.93 -7.36 -0.34
N PRO A 141 2.75 -8.43 -0.31
CA PRO A 141 4.16 -8.35 0.09
C PRO A 141 4.98 -7.25 -0.60
N PRO A 142 4.88 -7.03 -1.93
CA PRO A 142 5.63 -5.97 -2.63
C PRO A 142 5.21 -4.53 -2.30
N HIS A 143 4.21 -4.32 -1.43
CA HIS A 143 3.79 -2.98 -1.01
C HIS A 143 4.37 -2.59 0.35
N PHE A 144 5.22 -3.44 0.92
CA PHE A 144 5.95 -3.14 2.14
C PHE A 144 7.33 -2.58 1.83
N GLU A 145 7.77 -1.61 2.63
CA GLU A 145 9.11 -1.03 2.60
C GLU A 145 9.62 -0.82 4.02
N LEU A 146 10.94 -0.73 4.16
CA LEU A 146 11.59 -0.42 5.43
C LEU A 146 12.23 0.96 5.38
N ILE A 147 12.16 1.67 6.50
CA ILE A 147 12.88 2.91 6.75
C ILE A 147 13.76 2.68 7.99
N ASP A 148 15.04 3.02 7.89
CA ASP A 148 15.96 2.92 9.02
C ASP A 148 15.80 4.07 10.03
N ALA A 149 16.52 4.00 11.15
CA ALA A 149 16.48 5.01 12.21
C ALA A 149 16.93 6.41 11.74
N ASP A 150 17.68 6.52 10.64
CA ASP A 150 18.11 7.78 10.04
C ASP A 150 17.07 8.33 9.03
N GLY A 151 15.93 7.65 8.88
CA GLY A 151 14.86 8.02 7.97
C GLY A 151 15.13 7.68 6.51
N GLN A 152 16.11 6.82 6.21
CA GLN A 152 16.41 6.39 4.85
C GLN A 152 15.62 5.13 4.49
N VAL A 153 15.07 5.09 3.28
CA VAL A 153 14.43 3.89 2.74
C VAL A 153 15.49 2.82 2.47
N ILE A 154 15.29 1.65 3.04
CA ILE A 154 16.10 0.46 2.77
C ILE A 154 15.59 -0.15 1.46
N GLY A 155 16.43 -0.19 0.43
CA GLY A 155 16.04 -0.67 -0.91
C GLY A 155 15.76 -2.18 -1.05
N GLN A 156 15.78 -2.93 0.05
CA GLN A 156 15.45 -4.35 0.10
C GLN A 156 13.96 -4.51 0.44
N GLU A 157 13.23 -5.34 -0.31
CA GLU A 157 11.86 -5.71 0.05
C GLU A 157 11.88 -6.54 1.35
N PRO A 158 11.16 -6.13 2.41
CA PRO A 158 11.20 -6.83 3.70
C PRO A 158 10.53 -8.20 3.64
N THR A 159 9.61 -8.43 2.71
CA THR A 159 8.99 -9.74 2.50
C THR A 159 9.82 -10.61 1.55
N THR A 160 11.06 -10.87 1.93
CA THR A 160 12.01 -11.67 1.12
C THR A 160 11.48 -13.08 0.84
N HIS A 161 12.15 -13.81 -0.05
CA HIS A 161 11.82 -15.21 -0.29
C HIS A 161 12.01 -16.08 0.97
N ALA A 162 13.00 -15.77 1.81
CA ALA A 162 13.25 -16.48 3.06
C ALA A 162 12.11 -16.20 4.07
N ALA A 163 11.77 -14.93 4.28
CA ALA A 163 10.65 -14.51 5.15
C ALA A 163 9.33 -15.15 4.72
N ASN A 164 9.01 -15.09 3.42
CA ASN A 164 7.80 -15.70 2.87
C ASN A 164 7.71 -17.20 3.15
N ASN A 165 8.83 -17.93 3.15
CA ASN A 165 8.85 -19.38 3.38
C ASN A 165 9.19 -19.79 4.82
N CYS A 166 9.28 -18.83 5.74
CA CYS A 166 9.57 -19.09 7.15
C CYS A 166 8.46 -19.89 7.84
N LEU A 167 7.20 -19.61 7.47
CA LEU A 167 6.02 -20.27 8.01
C LEU A 167 5.34 -21.22 7.03
N ARG A 168 4.68 -22.23 7.60
CA ARG A 168 3.68 -23.04 6.88
C ARG A 168 2.49 -22.18 6.51
N ASP A 169 1.74 -22.63 5.51
CA ASP A 169 0.66 -21.84 4.92
C ASP A 169 -0.50 -21.65 5.91
N GLU A 170 -0.73 -22.61 6.81
CA GLU A 170 -1.75 -22.60 7.86
C GLU A 170 -1.40 -21.73 9.08
N ASP A 171 -0.12 -21.40 9.27
CA ASP A 171 0.36 -20.68 10.46
C ASP A 171 0.65 -19.19 10.19
N ARG A 172 0.37 -18.71 8.98
CA ARG A 172 0.66 -17.34 8.54
C ARG A 172 -0.58 -16.61 8.07
N TYR A 173 -0.47 -15.29 7.90
CA TYR A 173 -1.48 -14.51 7.21
C TYR A 173 -1.75 -15.07 5.79
N PRO A 174 -3.03 -15.25 5.39
CA PRO A 174 -3.37 -15.80 4.08
C PRO A 174 -2.77 -14.99 2.92
N ARG A 175 -2.20 -15.68 1.94
CA ARG A 175 -1.71 -15.05 0.69
C ARG A 175 -2.79 -14.80 -0.35
N SER A 176 -4.03 -15.15 -0.03
CA SER A 176 -5.20 -14.92 -0.88
C SER A 176 -5.96 -13.69 -0.42
N THR A 177 -6.67 -13.07 -1.35
CA THR A 177 -7.50 -11.91 -1.07
C THR A 177 -8.63 -12.24 -0.08
N VAL A 178 -8.77 -11.41 0.96
CA VAL A 178 -9.92 -11.39 1.87
C VAL A 178 -11.12 -10.86 1.10
N ARG A 179 -12.28 -11.50 1.20
CA ARG A 179 -13.49 -11.11 0.47
C ARG A 179 -14.45 -10.37 1.38
N ALA A 180 -15.35 -9.60 0.78
CA ALA A 180 -16.47 -8.98 1.48
C ALA A 180 -17.22 -10.01 2.35
N GLY A 181 -17.57 -9.61 3.57
CA GLY A 181 -18.21 -10.47 4.57
C GLY A 181 -17.30 -11.52 5.21
N SER A 182 -15.99 -11.43 5.02
CA SER A 182 -15.00 -12.38 5.54
C SER A 182 -13.91 -11.67 6.33
N SER A 183 -13.19 -12.44 7.15
CA SER A 183 -12.00 -11.99 7.86
C SER A 183 -10.80 -12.91 7.63
N ALA A 184 -9.61 -12.37 7.85
CA ALA A 184 -8.36 -13.09 7.86
C ALA A 184 -7.46 -12.56 8.97
N SER A 185 -6.68 -13.43 9.59
CA SER A 185 -5.72 -13.05 10.62
C SER A 185 -4.51 -13.97 10.60
N GLY A 186 -3.36 -13.45 11.01
CA GLY A 186 -2.16 -14.22 11.26
C GLY A 186 -0.88 -13.39 11.10
N PRO A 187 0.28 -13.98 11.41
CA PRO A 187 1.54 -13.29 11.29
C PRO A 187 1.97 -13.15 9.83
N MET A 188 2.50 -11.98 9.49
CA MET A 188 3.36 -11.78 8.33
C MET A 188 4.81 -11.66 8.80
N ILE A 189 5.72 -12.36 8.11
CA ILE A 189 7.15 -12.34 8.44
C ILE A 189 7.84 -11.34 7.53
N PHE A 190 8.71 -10.55 8.14
CA PHE A 190 9.56 -9.57 7.49
C PHE A 190 11.02 -9.83 7.85
N GLU A 191 11.91 -9.41 6.97
CA GLU A 191 13.35 -9.49 7.14
C GLU A 191 13.94 -8.09 7.09
N THR A 192 14.86 -7.78 8.00
CA THR A 192 15.50 -6.48 8.11
C THR A 192 17.00 -6.60 8.32
N PRO A 193 17.82 -5.71 7.72
CA PRO A 193 19.25 -5.61 8.02
C PRO A 193 19.55 -4.71 9.23
N VAL A 194 18.54 -4.05 9.80
CA VAL A 194 18.67 -3.13 10.94
C VAL A 194 17.87 -3.62 12.14
N GLU A 195 18.34 -3.29 13.34
CA GLU A 195 17.71 -3.72 14.60
C GLU A 195 16.49 -2.86 14.98
N ALA A 196 16.39 -1.64 14.46
CA ALA A 196 15.23 -0.77 14.70
C ALA A 196 14.94 0.09 13.47
N GLY A 197 13.67 0.43 13.29
CA GLY A 197 13.22 1.21 12.14
C GLY A 197 11.69 1.26 12.04
N ILE A 198 11.22 1.49 10.82
CA ILE A 198 9.79 1.60 10.50
C ILE A 198 9.48 0.66 9.33
N LEU A 199 8.44 -0.15 9.48
CA LEU A 199 7.81 -0.87 8.38
C LEU A 199 6.66 0.00 7.84
N VAL A 200 6.66 0.27 6.53
CA VAL A 200 5.58 1.00 5.87
C VAL A 200 4.82 0.06 4.94
N TYR A 201 3.50 0.10 4.97
CA TYR A 201 2.61 -0.55 4.01
C TYR A 201 1.89 0.50 3.18
N ARG A 202 2.04 0.40 1.86
CA ARG A 202 1.29 1.22 0.90
C ARG A 202 -0.02 0.55 0.53
N ASP A 203 -1.13 1.13 0.94
CA ASP A 203 -2.44 0.67 0.50
C ASP A 203 -2.78 1.25 -0.88
N MET A 204 -3.12 0.37 -1.81
CA MET A 204 -3.45 0.74 -3.18
C MET A 204 -4.89 1.23 -3.36
N TYR A 205 -5.78 0.98 -2.40
CA TYR A 205 -7.17 1.41 -2.48
C TYR A 205 -7.35 2.86 -2.05
N THR A 206 -6.78 3.22 -0.91
CA THR A 206 -6.86 4.58 -0.34
C THR A 206 -5.71 5.47 -0.80
N GLY A 207 -4.59 4.88 -1.23
CA GLY A 207 -3.34 5.62 -1.48
C GLY A 207 -2.61 6.02 -0.21
N ASN A 208 -3.11 5.61 0.97
CA ASN A 208 -2.48 5.87 2.25
C ASN A 208 -1.25 4.98 2.46
N TYR A 209 -0.38 5.47 3.33
CA TYR A 209 0.79 4.77 3.82
C TYR A 209 0.61 4.53 5.31
N TYR A 210 0.65 3.28 5.73
CA TYR A 210 0.52 2.88 7.12
C TYR A 210 1.88 2.50 7.65
N GLU A 211 2.25 2.96 8.85
CA GLU A 211 3.58 2.69 9.37
C GLU A 211 3.59 2.14 10.80
N TRP A 212 4.51 1.20 11.05
CA TRP A 212 4.76 0.58 12.34
C TRP A 212 6.24 0.71 12.71
N GLU A 213 6.50 1.26 13.88
CA GLU A 213 7.84 1.24 14.47
C GLU A 213 8.16 -0.18 14.98
N PHE A 214 9.40 -0.60 14.77
CA PHE A 214 9.95 -1.81 15.36
C PHE A 214 11.31 -1.52 16.02
N ASP A 215 11.56 -2.23 17.11
CA ASP A 215 12.85 -2.33 17.78
C ASP A 215 13.03 -3.80 18.15
N LEU A 216 14.18 -4.40 17.80
CA LEU A 216 14.50 -5.82 17.98
C LEU A 216 15.50 -6.06 19.13
N ASN A 217 15.78 -5.02 19.94
CA ASN A 217 16.70 -5.07 21.09
C ASN A 217 16.00 -5.15 22.46
#